data_AF-A0A8B6DDK8-F1
#
_entry.id   AF-A0A8B6DDK8-F1
#
_cell.length_a   1.000
_cell.length_b   1.000
_cell.length_c   1.000
_cell.angle_alpha   90.00
_cell.angle_beta   90.00
_cell.angle_gamma   90.00
#
_symmetry.space_group_name_H-M   'P 1'
#
loop_
_entity.id
_entity.type
_entity.pdbx_description
1 polymer ?
#
loop_
_entity_poly.entity_id
_entity_poly.type
_entity_poly.pdbx_seq_one_letter_code
_entity_poly.pdbx_strand_id
1 'polypeptide(L)'
;MDFCLRLFLLLSIVALKTLGLVIEHSFTTPKIGFKSFVHIADFWQYVVDINKHGLDLSGITTLTFKVKACHGVRIIMSNSDDGDSSKPMYNFEIGSNKNQRSGFQRRNDDSLTLASKKTVFYDTPGVCSCDEYRPFWISVINGVLMIGKGLIVGINVIAEWIDPNPFIIRSIGLITGQTLGEWKVQIE
;
A
#
# COMPACT_ATOMS: atom_id res chain seq x y z
N MET A 1 45.60 5.41 -25.62
CA MET A 1 44.15 5.61 -25.83
C MET A 1 43.41 4.55 -25.03
N ASP A 2 42.80 4.82 -23.88
CA ASP A 2 42.60 6.10 -23.21
C ASP A 2 42.72 5.99 -21.69
N PHE A 3 43.99 5.92 -21.26
CA PHE A 3 44.45 6.44 -19.97
C PHE A 3 44.19 7.97 -19.80
N CYS A 4 43.76 8.67 -20.86
CA CYS A 4 43.40 10.10 -20.83
C CYS A 4 42.09 10.40 -20.08
N LEU A 5 41.10 9.50 -20.11
CA LEU A 5 39.78 9.79 -19.51
C LEU A 5 39.80 9.74 -17.97
N ARG A 6 40.67 8.91 -17.37
CA ARG A 6 40.82 8.82 -15.92
C ARG A 6 41.66 9.96 -15.33
N LEU A 7 42.59 10.52 -16.11
CA LEU A 7 43.42 11.64 -15.66
C LEU A 7 42.64 12.96 -15.64
N PHE A 8 41.69 13.15 -16.56
CA PHE A 8 40.80 14.32 -16.57
C PHE A 8 39.82 14.35 -15.38
N LEU A 9 39.35 13.19 -14.90
CA LEU A 9 38.46 13.13 -13.73
C LEU A 9 39.18 13.32 -12.39
N LEU A 10 40.45 12.93 -12.30
CA LEU A 10 41.26 13.14 -11.09
C LEU A 10 41.79 14.59 -10.99
N LEU A 11 42.08 15.23 -12.12
CA LEU A 11 42.50 16.65 -12.13
C LEU A 11 41.35 17.61 -11.79
N SER A 12 40.10 17.30 -12.14
CA SER A 12 38.95 18.13 -11.77
C SER A 12 38.61 18.05 -10.27
N ILE A 13 38.81 16.90 -9.63
CA ILE A 13 38.56 16.74 -8.17
C ILE A 13 39.65 17.43 -7.34
N VAL A 14 40.91 17.47 -7.81
CA VAL A 14 42.00 18.15 -7.09
C VAL A 14 41.93 19.68 -7.28
N ALA A 15 41.51 20.18 -8.44
CA ALA A 15 41.37 21.62 -8.69
C ALA A 15 40.24 22.30 -7.90
N LEU A 16 39.22 21.55 -7.46
CA LEU A 16 38.11 22.10 -6.67
C LEU A 16 38.41 22.23 -5.16
N LYS A 17 39.50 21.64 -4.65
CA LYS A 17 39.88 21.77 -3.23
C LYS A 17 40.56 23.10 -2.89
N THR A 18 41.02 23.88 -3.88
CA THR A 18 41.67 25.18 -3.66
C THR A 18 40.74 26.39 -3.75
N LEU A 19 39.42 26.19 -3.92
CA LEU A 19 38.44 27.28 -4.08
C LEU A 19 37.32 27.30 -3.03
N GLY A 20 37.42 26.53 -1.95
CA GLY A 20 36.45 26.63 -0.84
C GLY A 20 35.00 26.33 -1.21
N LEU A 21 34.75 25.62 -2.31
CA LEU A 21 33.42 25.14 -2.68
C LEU A 21 33.22 23.74 -2.10
N VAL A 22 32.72 23.68 -0.86
CA VAL A 22 32.13 22.45 -0.33
C VAL A 22 30.79 22.27 -1.03
N ILE A 23 30.74 21.41 -2.06
CA ILE A 23 29.46 20.90 -2.54
C ILE A 23 29.05 19.82 -1.55
N GLU A 24 28.26 20.19 -0.54
CA GLU A 24 27.49 19.23 0.23
C GLU A 24 26.47 18.59 -0.73
N HIS A 25 26.81 17.43 -1.28
CA HIS A 25 25.77 16.52 -1.76
C HIS A 25 25.05 15.98 -0.53
N SER A 26 24.04 16.73 -0.08
CA SER A 26 23.04 16.24 0.85
C SER A 26 22.29 15.11 0.17
N PHE A 27 22.71 13.87 0.43
CA PHE A 27 21.83 12.73 0.25
C PHE A 27 20.70 12.90 1.26
N THR A 28 19.63 13.59 0.89
CA THR A 28 18.37 13.51 1.61
C THR A 28 17.91 12.08 1.46
N THR A 29 18.10 11.25 2.49
CA THR A 29 17.28 10.05 2.64
C THR A 29 15.83 10.53 2.53
N PRO A 30 15.00 10.02 1.60
CA PRO A 30 13.57 10.34 1.64
C PRO A 30 13.12 10.01 3.06
N LYS A 31 12.57 11.01 3.76
CA LYS A 31 12.04 10.80 5.10
C LYS A 31 10.84 9.88 4.93
N ILE A 32 11.07 8.58 5.02
CA ILE A 32 10.02 7.56 5.08
C ILE A 32 9.16 7.91 6.29
N GLY A 33 8.05 8.59 6.02
CA GLY A 33 7.18 9.17 7.02
C GLY A 33 5.90 8.35 7.10
N PHE A 34 5.40 8.13 8.31
CA PHE A 34 4.05 7.61 8.48
C PHE A 34 3.07 8.75 8.66
N LYS A 35 2.04 8.83 7.81
CA LYS A 35 0.87 9.66 8.12
C LYS A 35 -0.15 8.82 8.87
N SER A 36 -0.57 9.35 10.01
CA SER A 36 -1.49 8.67 10.92
C SER A 36 -2.92 9.12 10.67
N PHE A 37 -3.85 8.18 10.67
CA PHE A 37 -5.28 8.40 10.48
C PHE A 37 -6.04 7.60 11.55
N VAL A 38 -7.03 8.22 12.19
CA VAL A 38 -7.96 7.50 13.07
C VAL A 38 -9.27 7.38 12.31
N HIS A 39 -9.76 6.16 12.15
CA HIS A 39 -11.00 5.89 11.44
C HIS A 39 -12.00 5.16 12.35
N ILE A 40 -13.15 5.79 12.56
CA ILE A 40 -14.31 5.24 13.27
C ILE A 40 -15.35 4.90 12.20
N ALA A 41 -15.63 3.61 12.00
CA ALA A 41 -16.66 3.20 11.04
C ALA A 41 -18.04 3.20 11.70
N ASP A 42 -18.80 4.29 11.50
CA ASP A 42 -20.25 4.26 11.68
C ASP A 42 -20.91 3.98 10.32
N PHE A 43 -21.59 2.84 10.26
CA PHE A 43 -22.41 2.28 9.19
C PHE A 43 -22.50 3.04 7.83
N TRP A 44 -22.02 2.34 6.78
CA TRP A 44 -22.34 2.49 5.35
C TRP A 44 -21.87 3.70 4.55
N GLN A 45 -21.21 4.70 5.13
CA GLN A 45 -20.44 5.69 4.36
C GLN A 45 -18.99 5.69 4.83
N TYR A 46 -18.09 6.31 4.09
CA TYR A 46 -16.68 6.53 4.46
C TYR A 46 -15.74 5.35 4.16
N VAL A 47 -15.50 5.13 2.86
CA VAL A 47 -14.14 4.90 2.42
C VAL A 47 -13.32 6.11 2.87
N VAL A 48 -12.23 5.93 3.61
CA VAL A 48 -11.25 7.02 3.74
C VAL A 48 -10.62 7.18 2.37
N ASP A 49 -11.16 8.13 1.60
CA ASP A 49 -10.52 8.60 0.39
C ASP A 49 -9.28 9.37 0.80
N ILE A 50 -8.15 8.70 0.74
CA ILE A 50 -6.89 9.25 1.22
C ILE A 50 -6.44 10.43 0.33
N ASN A 51 -6.91 10.47 -0.93
CA ASN A 51 -6.70 11.60 -1.83
C ASN A 51 -7.31 12.88 -1.24
N LYS A 52 -8.46 12.80 -0.55
CA LYS A 52 -9.08 13.95 0.14
C LYS A 52 -8.31 14.41 1.37
N HIS A 53 -7.43 13.57 1.92
CA HIS A 53 -6.51 13.96 2.98
C HIS A 53 -5.16 14.47 2.44
N GLY A 54 -5.06 14.78 1.14
CA GLY A 54 -3.85 15.31 0.51
C GLY A 54 -2.74 14.27 0.36
N LEU A 55 -3.08 12.97 0.28
CA LEU A 55 -2.16 11.93 -0.18
C LEU A 55 -2.63 11.46 -1.55
N ASP A 56 -1.90 11.83 -2.59
CA ASP A 56 -2.12 11.25 -3.91
C ASP A 56 -1.54 9.83 -3.92
N LEU A 57 -2.42 8.83 -3.92
CA LEU A 57 -2.03 7.42 -4.05
C LEU A 57 -2.36 6.86 -5.45
N SER A 58 -2.61 7.73 -6.43
CA SER A 58 -2.83 7.32 -7.81
C SER A 58 -1.59 6.63 -8.37
N GLY A 59 -1.80 5.53 -9.10
CA GLY A 59 -0.70 4.72 -9.66
C GLY A 59 0.11 3.90 -8.64
N ILE A 60 -0.18 4.03 -7.34
CA ILE A 60 0.47 3.20 -6.32
C ILE A 60 -0.05 1.77 -6.44
N THR A 61 0.87 0.85 -6.65
CA THR A 61 0.61 -0.59 -6.72
C THR A 61 1.00 -1.32 -5.45
N THR A 62 1.73 -0.68 -4.54
CA THR A 62 2.24 -1.27 -3.30
C THR A 62 2.04 -0.32 -2.14
N LEU A 63 1.49 -0.81 -1.04
CA LEU A 63 1.22 -0.02 0.15
C LEU A 63 1.80 -0.69 1.38
N THR A 64 2.56 0.05 2.18
CA THR A 64 3.04 -0.39 3.49
C THR A 64 2.36 0.44 4.58
N PHE A 65 1.85 -0.21 5.61
CA PHE A 65 1.10 0.45 6.67
C PHE A 65 1.20 -0.30 7.99
N LYS A 66 0.79 0.36 9.08
CA LYS A 66 0.48 -0.27 10.35
C LYS A 66 -0.98 0.00 10.68
N VAL A 67 -1.65 -0.99 11.26
CA VAL A 67 -3.03 -0.83 11.72
C VAL A 67 -3.20 -1.45 13.10
N LYS A 68 -3.93 -0.76 13.97
CA LYS A 68 -4.44 -1.28 15.22
C LYS A 68 -5.95 -1.40 15.09
N ALA A 69 -6.45 -2.63 15.05
CA ALA A 69 -7.85 -2.98 14.84
C ALA A 69 -8.07 -4.42 15.28
N CYS A 70 -9.24 -4.74 15.84
CA CYS A 70 -9.53 -6.09 16.30
C CYS A 70 -9.69 -7.10 15.14
N HIS A 71 -10.28 -6.68 14.02
CA HIS A 71 -10.52 -7.50 12.83
C HIS A 71 -11.03 -6.63 11.67
N GLY A 72 -11.22 -7.21 10.48
CA GLY A 72 -11.95 -6.57 9.39
C GLY A 72 -11.26 -5.35 8.77
N VAL A 73 -9.93 -5.38 8.72
CA VAL A 73 -9.11 -4.38 8.03
C VAL A 73 -9.31 -4.59 6.52
N ARG A 74 -9.64 -3.52 5.79
CA ARG A 74 -9.87 -3.57 4.35
C ARG A 74 -9.14 -2.45 3.62
N ILE A 75 -8.54 -2.79 2.49
CA ILE A 75 -7.96 -1.84 1.54
C ILE A 75 -8.62 -2.06 0.19
N ILE A 76 -9.15 -0.99 -0.39
CA ILE A 76 -9.79 -1.01 -1.70
C ILE A 76 -8.83 -0.38 -2.71
N MET A 77 -8.54 -1.08 -3.79
CA MET A 77 -7.82 -0.54 -4.95
C MET A 77 -8.76 -0.57 -6.16
N SER A 78 -9.08 0.59 -6.72
CA SER A 78 -10.16 0.75 -7.71
C SER A 78 -9.65 1.30 -9.04
N ASN A 79 -10.31 0.91 -10.15
CA ASN A 79 -10.16 1.51 -11.48
C ASN A 79 -11.06 2.76 -11.66
N SER A 80 -11.25 3.54 -10.61
CA SER A 80 -11.95 4.82 -10.66
C SER A 80 -11.08 5.89 -9.99
N ASP A 81 -11.11 7.11 -10.55
CA ASP A 81 -10.42 8.26 -9.99
C ASP A 81 -11.18 8.88 -8.78
N ASP A 82 -12.49 8.65 -8.69
CA ASP A 82 -13.41 9.24 -7.71
C ASP A 82 -13.97 8.23 -6.69
N GLY A 83 -13.49 6.98 -6.70
CA GLY A 83 -13.98 5.91 -5.85
C GLY A 83 -15.35 5.33 -6.27
N ASP A 84 -15.79 5.58 -7.50
CA ASP A 84 -16.99 4.99 -8.10
C ASP A 84 -16.99 3.46 -7.98
N SER A 85 -17.93 2.98 -7.17
CA SER A 85 -18.08 1.57 -6.85
C SER A 85 -18.62 0.71 -7.99
N SER A 86 -19.06 1.33 -9.09
CA SER A 86 -19.47 0.64 -10.33
C SER A 86 -18.27 0.16 -11.16
N LYS A 87 -17.05 0.63 -10.84
CA LYS A 87 -15.81 0.23 -11.51
C LYS A 87 -15.16 -1.01 -10.89
N PRO A 88 -14.30 -1.71 -11.66
CA PRO A 88 -13.53 -2.82 -11.12
C PRO A 88 -12.74 -2.43 -9.88
N MET A 89 -12.73 -3.31 -8.87
CA MET A 89 -12.00 -3.09 -7.62
C MET A 89 -11.49 -4.38 -7.01
N TYR A 90 -10.38 -4.25 -6.28
CA TYR A 90 -9.86 -5.26 -5.37
C TYR A 90 -10.10 -4.82 -3.94
N ASN A 91 -10.69 -5.71 -3.15
CA ASN A 91 -10.75 -5.58 -1.70
C ASN A 91 -9.74 -6.55 -1.10
N PHE A 92 -8.67 -6.01 -0.54
CA PHE A 92 -7.78 -6.72 0.36
C PHE A 92 -8.46 -6.77 1.71
N GLU A 93 -8.60 -7.97 2.29
CA GLU A 93 -9.19 -8.15 3.61
C GLU A 93 -8.20 -8.83 4.54
N ILE A 94 -7.96 -8.23 5.70
CA ILE A 94 -7.05 -8.74 6.73
C ILE A 94 -7.84 -8.92 8.02
N GLY A 95 -7.78 -10.14 8.57
CA GLY A 95 -8.54 -10.51 9.76
C GLY A 95 -10.05 -10.55 9.53
N SER A 96 -10.52 -10.98 8.36
CA SER A 96 -11.92 -11.34 8.11
C SER A 96 -12.36 -12.57 8.90
N ASN A 97 -13.69 -12.79 8.95
CA ASN A 97 -14.31 -13.88 9.71
C ASN A 97 -13.87 -13.90 11.18
N LYS A 98 -14.09 -12.78 11.90
CA LYS A 98 -13.68 -12.60 13.31
C LYS A 98 -12.17 -12.86 13.52
N ASN A 99 -11.34 -12.23 12.68
CA ASN A 99 -9.88 -12.34 12.74
C ASN A 99 -9.29 -13.72 12.39
N GLN A 100 -10.02 -14.55 11.64
CA GLN A 100 -9.58 -15.90 11.30
C GLN A 100 -8.95 -16.03 9.91
N ARG A 101 -9.24 -15.11 8.98
CA ARG A 101 -8.83 -15.24 7.58
C ARG A 101 -8.40 -13.93 6.96
N SER A 102 -7.55 -14.01 5.94
CA SER A 102 -7.17 -12.86 5.10
C SER A 102 -7.21 -13.25 3.64
N GLY A 103 -7.40 -12.30 2.75
CA GLY A 103 -7.51 -12.61 1.33
C GLY A 103 -8.04 -11.47 0.49
N PHE A 104 -8.65 -11.83 -0.62
CA PHE A 104 -9.00 -10.91 -1.69
C PHE A 104 -10.45 -11.11 -2.11
N GLN A 105 -11.10 -10.01 -2.45
CA GLN A 105 -12.32 -10.02 -3.24
C GLN A 105 -12.11 -9.16 -4.47
N ARG A 106 -12.43 -9.67 -5.64
CA ARG A 106 -12.41 -8.92 -6.90
C ARG A 106 -13.83 -8.72 -7.38
N ARG A 107 -14.17 -7.47 -7.69
CA ARG A 107 -15.44 -7.09 -8.36
C ARG A 107 -15.12 -6.57 -9.76
N ASN A 108 -15.90 -6.99 -10.75
CA ASN A 108 -15.71 -6.63 -12.15
C ASN A 108 -16.30 -5.25 -12.47
N ASP A 109 -17.58 -5.04 -12.21
CA ASP A 109 -18.35 -3.83 -12.46
C ASP A 109 -19.72 -3.97 -11.74
N ASP A 110 -20.66 -3.04 -12.01
CA ASP A 110 -22.03 -2.83 -11.44
C ASP A 110 -22.95 -4.06 -11.31
N SER A 111 -22.45 -5.26 -11.57
CA SER A 111 -23.14 -6.49 -11.20
C SER A 111 -23.16 -6.63 -9.67
N LEU A 112 -24.21 -6.10 -9.05
CA LEU A 112 -24.67 -6.40 -7.68
C LEU A 112 -24.94 -7.90 -7.46
N THR A 113 -24.76 -8.74 -8.49
CA THR A 113 -24.89 -10.19 -8.38
C THR A 113 -23.64 -10.80 -7.75
N LEU A 114 -23.84 -11.72 -6.80
CA LEU A 114 -22.77 -12.50 -6.18
C LEU A 114 -21.93 -13.30 -7.19
N ALA A 115 -22.46 -13.55 -8.40
CA ALA A 115 -21.82 -14.31 -9.46
C ALA A 115 -20.59 -13.61 -10.06
N SER A 116 -20.52 -12.28 -10.01
CA SER A 116 -19.45 -11.47 -10.61
C SER A 116 -18.29 -11.20 -9.64
N LYS A 117 -18.39 -11.72 -8.41
CA LYS A 117 -17.44 -11.55 -7.33
C LYS A 117 -16.58 -12.79 -7.19
N LYS A 118 -15.26 -12.65 -7.38
CA LYS A 118 -14.30 -13.71 -7.04
C LYS A 118 -13.75 -13.44 -5.65
N THR A 119 -13.72 -14.47 -4.80
CA THR A 119 -13.14 -14.39 -3.45
C THR A 119 -12.16 -15.51 -3.20
N VAL A 120 -11.01 -15.19 -2.64
CA VAL A 120 -9.99 -16.16 -2.22
C VAL A 120 -9.53 -15.78 -0.82
N PHE A 121 -9.52 -16.74 0.11
CA PHE A 121 -9.15 -16.52 1.50
C PHE A 121 -8.21 -17.61 2.00
N TYR A 122 -7.33 -17.21 2.91
CA TYR A 122 -6.34 -18.03 3.59
C TYR A 122 -6.55 -17.95 5.09
N ASP A 123 -6.24 -19.02 5.82
CA ASP A 123 -6.34 -19.02 7.28
C ASP A 123 -5.20 -18.19 7.88
N THR A 124 -5.57 -17.18 8.66
CA THR A 124 -4.65 -16.25 9.32
C THR A 124 -5.20 -15.90 10.72
N PRO A 125 -5.32 -16.89 11.62
CA PRO A 125 -5.95 -16.69 12.92
C PRO A 125 -5.17 -15.67 13.76
N GLY A 126 -5.89 -14.71 14.34
CA GLY A 126 -5.31 -13.71 15.22
C GLY A 126 -4.35 -12.74 14.53
N VAL A 127 -4.50 -12.50 13.22
CA VAL A 127 -3.57 -11.64 12.45
C VAL A 127 -3.64 -10.18 12.87
N CYS A 128 -4.84 -9.67 13.17
CA CYS A 128 -5.07 -8.32 13.69
C CYS A 128 -4.98 -8.27 15.24
N SER A 129 -4.83 -7.07 15.80
CA SER A 129 -4.82 -6.83 17.25
C SER A 129 -5.52 -5.52 17.62
N CYS A 130 -6.32 -5.57 18.68
CA CYS A 130 -6.97 -4.39 19.27
C CYS A 130 -5.97 -3.47 20.00
N ASP A 131 -4.85 -4.03 20.47
CA ASP A 131 -4.00 -3.38 21.48
C ASP A 131 -2.73 -2.76 20.89
N GLU A 132 -2.30 -3.24 19.71
CA GLU A 132 -1.04 -2.83 19.10
C GLU A 132 -1.16 -2.58 17.59
N TYR A 133 -0.31 -1.67 17.11
CA TYR A 133 -0.15 -1.44 15.68
C TYR A 133 0.64 -2.58 15.05
N ARG A 134 -0.02 -3.37 14.19
CA ARG A 134 0.64 -4.44 13.43
C ARG A 134 1.00 -3.95 12.03
N PRO A 135 2.25 -4.18 11.59
CA PRO A 135 2.70 -3.78 10.26
C PRO A 135 2.28 -4.79 9.20
N PHE A 136 1.85 -4.27 8.06
CA PHE A 136 1.48 -5.03 6.88
C PHE A 136 1.95 -4.31 5.62
N TRP A 137 2.03 -5.09 4.55
CA TRP A 137 2.14 -4.57 3.20
C TRP A 137 1.18 -5.31 2.27
N ILE A 138 0.74 -4.63 1.22
CA ILE A 138 -0.01 -5.21 0.12
C ILE A 138 0.61 -4.79 -1.21
N SER A 139 0.42 -5.59 -2.25
CA SER A 139 0.88 -5.24 -3.59
C SER A 139 -0.04 -5.78 -4.69
N VAL A 140 -0.08 -5.08 -5.81
CA VAL A 140 -0.67 -5.51 -7.09
C VAL A 140 0.34 -5.27 -8.20
N ILE A 141 1.13 -6.29 -8.53
CA ILE A 141 2.18 -6.17 -9.56
C ILE A 141 1.94 -7.23 -10.61
N ASN A 142 1.80 -6.82 -11.87
CA ASN A 142 1.54 -7.72 -13.00
C ASN A 142 0.36 -8.68 -12.77
N GLY A 143 -0.70 -8.20 -12.11
CA GLY A 143 -1.89 -9.00 -11.78
C GLY A 143 -1.72 -9.94 -10.58
N VAL A 144 -0.57 -9.93 -9.91
CA VAL A 144 -0.32 -10.68 -8.67
C VAL A 144 -0.67 -9.82 -7.47
N LEU A 145 -1.70 -10.22 -6.74
CA LEU A 145 -2.14 -9.61 -5.49
C LEU A 145 -1.48 -10.34 -4.31
N MET A 146 -0.86 -9.59 -3.41
CA MET A 146 -0.24 -10.15 -2.21
C MET A 146 -0.59 -9.36 -0.96
N ILE A 147 -0.63 -10.07 0.17
CA ILE A 147 -0.65 -9.52 1.53
C ILE A 147 0.52 -10.15 2.28
N GLY A 148 1.32 -9.34 2.97
CA GLY A 148 2.32 -9.83 3.90
C GLY A 148 2.41 -9.03 5.19
N LYS A 149 3.11 -9.62 6.17
CA LYS A 149 3.36 -9.02 7.48
C LYS A 149 4.70 -8.29 7.51
N GLY A 150 4.79 -7.24 8.31
CA GLY A 150 6.00 -6.43 8.42
C GLY A 150 6.00 -5.23 7.47
N LEU A 151 7.13 -4.54 7.43
CA LEU A 151 7.32 -3.34 6.59
C LEU A 151 8.16 -3.61 5.34
N ILE A 152 8.64 -4.84 5.16
CA ILE A 152 9.48 -5.23 4.01
C ILE A 152 8.61 -5.98 3.02
N VAL A 153 8.32 -5.33 1.90
CA VAL A 153 7.52 -5.89 0.80
C VAL A 153 8.17 -7.19 0.29
N GLY A 154 7.36 -8.20 0.00
CA GLY A 154 7.79 -9.52 -0.45
C GLY A 154 8.17 -10.50 0.67
N ILE A 155 8.25 -10.06 1.92
CA ILE A 155 8.59 -10.92 3.07
C ILE A 155 7.33 -11.24 3.91
N ASN A 156 7.28 -12.45 4.47
CA ASN A 156 6.17 -12.95 5.29
C ASN A 156 4.79 -12.85 4.60
N VAL A 157 4.72 -13.34 3.37
CA VAL A 157 3.47 -13.45 2.60
C VAL A 157 2.48 -14.33 3.36
N ILE A 158 1.24 -13.86 3.52
CA ILE A 158 0.15 -14.59 4.19
C ILE A 158 -1.03 -14.86 3.25
N ALA A 159 -1.10 -14.17 2.12
CA ALA A 159 -2.08 -14.41 1.07
C ALA A 159 -1.50 -13.97 -0.27
N GLU A 160 -1.73 -14.76 -1.30
CA GLU A 160 -1.32 -14.47 -2.67
C GLU A 160 -2.42 -14.90 -3.65
N TRP A 161 -2.66 -14.13 -4.70
CA TRP A 161 -3.61 -14.51 -5.74
C TRP A 161 -3.27 -13.85 -7.06
N ILE A 162 -3.42 -14.61 -8.15
CA ILE A 162 -3.22 -14.10 -9.51
C ILE A 162 -4.58 -13.85 -10.14
N ASP A 163 -4.82 -12.60 -10.52
CA ASP A 163 -5.99 -12.22 -11.30
C ASP A 163 -5.71 -12.47 -12.80
N PRO A 164 -6.49 -13.34 -13.47
CA PRO A 164 -6.31 -13.59 -14.90
C PRO A 164 -6.69 -12.40 -15.79
N ASN A 165 -7.39 -11.39 -15.26
CA ASN A 165 -7.78 -10.19 -16.01
C ASN A 165 -7.58 -8.92 -15.17
N PRO A 166 -6.31 -8.50 -14.96
CA PRO A 166 -6.00 -7.36 -14.11
C PRO A 166 -6.41 -6.03 -14.74
N PHE A 167 -6.60 -5.01 -13.90
CA PHE A 167 -6.91 -3.65 -14.33
C PHE A 167 -5.97 -2.63 -13.71
N ILE A 168 -5.94 -1.42 -14.28
CA ILE A 168 -5.10 -0.31 -13.79
C ILE A 168 -5.71 0.25 -12.50
N ILE A 169 -4.88 0.41 -11.46
CA ILE A 169 -5.31 1.04 -10.21
C ILE A 169 -5.22 2.56 -10.34
N ARG A 170 -6.31 3.23 -10.01
CA ARG A 170 -6.46 4.69 -10.08
C ARG A 170 -6.62 5.33 -8.70
N SER A 171 -7.22 4.62 -7.75
CA SER A 171 -7.41 5.11 -6.38
C SER A 171 -7.26 4.01 -5.34
N ILE A 172 -6.97 4.43 -4.10
CA ILE A 172 -6.87 3.59 -2.91
C ILE A 172 -7.78 4.13 -1.81
N GLY A 173 -8.52 3.24 -1.16
CA GLY A 173 -9.35 3.53 0.01
C GLY A 173 -9.02 2.62 1.18
N LEU A 174 -9.07 3.14 2.41
CA LEU A 174 -8.89 2.37 3.64
C LEU A 174 -10.18 2.29 4.45
N ILE A 175 -10.45 1.12 5.03
CA ILE A 175 -11.65 0.85 5.82
C ILE A 175 -11.32 -0.12 6.94
N THR A 176 -11.84 0.13 8.14
CA THR A 176 -12.00 -0.91 9.17
C THR A 176 -13.48 -1.21 9.37
N GLY A 177 -13.89 -2.44 9.14
CA GLY A 177 -15.29 -2.84 9.27
C GLY A 177 -15.67 -3.16 10.71
N GLN A 178 -16.79 -2.60 11.18
CA GLN A 178 -17.46 -2.89 12.46
C GLN A 178 -16.63 -2.68 13.74
N THR A 179 -15.38 -2.19 13.63
CA THR A 179 -14.49 -1.91 14.76
C THR A 179 -13.66 -0.65 14.49
N LEU A 180 -13.21 -0.01 15.58
CA LEU A 180 -12.30 1.12 15.52
C LEU A 180 -10.97 0.69 14.88
N GLY A 181 -10.47 1.50 13.95
CA GLY A 181 -9.20 1.30 13.30
C GLY A 181 -8.31 2.53 13.40
N GLU A 182 -7.10 2.35 13.92
CA GLU A 182 -6.07 3.38 13.82
C GLU A 182 -5.02 2.94 12.80
N TRP A 183 -4.74 3.81 11.83
CA TRP A 183 -3.86 3.54 10.70
C TRP A 183 -2.63 4.44 10.71
N LYS A 184 -1.51 3.89 10.28
CA LYS A 184 -0.28 4.60 9.97
C LYS A 184 0.17 4.15 8.59
N VAL A 185 0.01 5.00 7.59
CA VAL A 185 0.38 4.68 6.21
C VAL A 185 1.76 5.24 5.93
N GLN A 186 2.66 4.41 5.40
CA GLN A 186 3.97 4.85 4.95
C GLN A 186 3.81 5.60 3.62
N ILE A 187 4.33 6.82 3.56
CA ILE A 187 4.40 7.63 2.34
C ILE A 187 5.88 7.82 2.03
N GLU A 188 6.22 7.68 0.75
CA GLU A 188 7.55 7.98 0.21
C GLU A 188 7.66 9.44 -0.23
#